data_AF-A0A7S0E822-F1
#
_entry.id   AF-A0A7S0E822-F1
#
_cell.length_a   1.000
_cell.length_b   1.000
_cell.length_c   1.000
_cell.angle_alpha   90.00
_cell.angle_beta   90.00
_cell.angle_gamma   90.00
#
_symmetry.space_group_name_H-M   'P 1'
#
loop_
_entity.id
_entity.type
_entity.pdbx_description
1 polymer ?
#
loop_
_entity_poly.entity_id
_entity_poly.type
_entity_poly.pdbx_seq_one_letter_code
_entity_poly.pdbx_strand_id
1 'polypeptide(L)'
;EALLQEADEAIGPFNVYNFYDNCGDSNQAHATHAAHAAHAAQAPQLRSLLQHAQRLGTSAAPLPSTGGQEYPCGTGHAATVWANSAAVRQALHVRPEAFYGRPWSLQAGAGMQYTTYTGASYDLYPGLLQHIDVLIYNGDVDACVPYSSNADWVDALAQQQGYAQVQPWRPWRLRTVPAGYVTIYAAAAHTLTFLTVKESGHMVPQYQPERAFTFFSRWLEGKPFIGP
;
A
#
# COMPACT_ATOMS: atom_id res chain seq x y z
N GLU A 1 -4.34 -29.76 4.81
CA GLU A 1 -4.26 -28.92 6.02
C GLU A 1 -2.84 -28.85 6.59
N ALA A 2 -2.16 -29.96 6.89
CA ALA A 2 -0.77 -29.93 7.43
C ALA A 2 0.25 -29.12 6.59
N LEU A 3 0.22 -29.23 5.26
CA LEU A 3 1.14 -28.48 4.38
C LEU A 3 0.86 -26.97 4.33
N LEU A 4 -0.40 -26.55 4.52
CA LEU A 4 -0.73 -25.12 4.58
C LEU A 4 -0.27 -24.54 5.91
N GLN A 5 -0.40 -25.30 6.99
CA GLN A 5 0.10 -24.89 8.30
C GLN A 5 1.63 -24.83 8.33
N GLU A 6 2.32 -25.81 7.74
CA GLU A 6 3.78 -25.79 7.59
C GLU A 6 4.24 -24.60 6.73
N ALA A 7 3.51 -24.27 5.67
CA ALA A 7 3.77 -23.08 4.86
C ALA A 7 3.56 -21.79 5.65
N ASP A 8 2.45 -21.65 6.39
CA ASP A 8 2.17 -20.47 7.21
C ASP A 8 3.21 -20.28 8.33
N GLU A 9 3.62 -21.37 8.98
CA GLU A 9 4.69 -21.36 9.99
C GLU A 9 6.04 -20.98 9.38
N ALA A 10 6.34 -21.45 8.16
CA ALA A 10 7.57 -21.11 7.44
C ALA A 10 7.58 -19.66 6.91
N ILE A 11 6.44 -19.12 6.49
CA ILE A 11 6.29 -17.74 6.02
C ILE A 11 6.40 -16.76 7.20
N GLY A 12 5.81 -17.10 8.35
CA GLY A 12 5.77 -16.24 9.52
C GLY A 12 4.87 -15.01 9.33
N PRO A 13 4.91 -14.04 10.27
CA PRO A 13 4.12 -12.82 10.14
C PRO A 13 4.65 -11.95 8.99
N PHE A 14 3.76 -11.48 8.13
CA PHE A 14 4.08 -10.55 7.06
C PHE A 14 3.05 -9.42 6.99
N ASN A 15 3.44 -8.29 6.40
CA ASN A 15 2.53 -7.19 6.13
C ASN A 15 1.90 -7.37 4.74
N VAL A 16 0.61 -7.70 4.69
CA VAL A 16 -0.13 -7.87 3.42
C VAL A 16 -0.13 -6.62 2.54
N TYR A 17 0.01 -5.44 3.14
CA TYR A 17 0.07 -4.16 2.44
C TYR A 17 1.47 -3.86 1.89
N ASN A 18 2.51 -4.58 2.31
CA ASN A 18 3.87 -4.46 1.77
C ASN A 18 4.74 -5.65 2.21
N PHE A 19 4.93 -6.66 1.36
CA PHE A 19 5.70 -7.84 1.78
C PHE A 19 7.20 -7.57 2.03
N TYR A 20 7.73 -6.45 1.54
CA TYR A 20 9.10 -6.00 1.82
C TYR A 20 9.21 -5.12 3.09
N ASP A 21 8.13 -5.01 3.87
CA ASP A 21 8.13 -4.28 5.13
C ASP A 21 9.08 -4.95 6.13
N ASN A 22 10.07 -4.18 6.59
CA ASN A 22 11.07 -4.59 7.57
C ASN A 22 10.88 -3.90 8.92
N CYS A 23 9.74 -3.23 9.14
CA CYS A 23 9.44 -2.58 10.40
C CYS A 23 9.06 -3.62 11.47
N GLY A 24 10.06 -4.01 12.27
CA GLY A 24 9.98 -5.14 13.21
C GLY A 24 8.91 -5.11 14.30
N ASP A 25 8.14 -4.03 14.45
CA ASP A 25 7.01 -3.91 15.39
C ASP A 25 6.02 -2.75 15.06
N SER A 26 6.11 -2.12 13.88
CA SER A 26 5.44 -0.84 13.65
C SER A 26 4.03 -0.98 13.04
N ASN A 27 3.03 -1.14 13.90
CA ASN A 27 1.65 -0.63 13.75
C ASN A 27 0.84 -0.93 12.47
N GLN A 28 1.28 -1.83 11.57
CA GLN A 28 0.49 -2.27 10.40
C GLN A 28 0.40 -3.79 10.22
N ALA A 29 0.88 -4.57 11.20
CA ALA A 29 0.72 -6.02 11.22
C ALA A 29 -0.74 -6.42 11.50
N HIS A 30 -1.63 -6.21 10.52
CA HIS A 30 -3.03 -6.62 10.54
C HIS A 30 -3.44 -7.23 9.20
N ALA A 31 -2.76 -8.30 8.85
CA ALA A 31 -3.37 -9.45 8.18
C ALA A 31 -2.39 -10.61 8.39
N THR A 32 -2.44 -11.24 9.55
CA THR A 32 -3.03 -12.57 9.62
C THR A 32 -3.83 -12.76 10.92
N HIS A 33 -5.13 -12.97 10.73
CA HIS A 33 -6.10 -13.58 11.64
C HIS A 33 -6.34 -12.96 13.02
N ALA A 34 -7.61 -12.62 13.26
CA ALA A 34 -8.25 -12.59 14.58
C ALA A 34 -8.10 -13.91 15.40
N ALA A 35 -7.42 -14.94 14.87
CA ALA A 35 -7.04 -16.16 15.57
C ALA A 35 -5.61 -16.12 16.17
N HIS A 36 -4.69 -15.26 15.71
CA HIS A 36 -3.29 -15.26 16.19
C HIS A 36 -3.02 -14.34 17.38
N ALA A 37 -3.95 -13.43 17.72
CA ALA A 37 -3.89 -12.68 18.99
C ALA A 37 -3.90 -13.62 20.21
N ALA A 38 -4.46 -14.83 20.07
CA ALA A 38 -4.46 -15.84 21.12
C ALA A 38 -3.13 -16.63 21.22
N HIS A 39 -2.34 -16.72 20.14
CA HIS A 39 -1.08 -17.48 20.12
C HIS A 39 0.16 -16.63 20.43
N ALA A 40 0.13 -15.32 20.17
CA ALA A 40 1.17 -14.40 20.67
C ALA A 40 1.22 -14.35 22.21
N ALA A 41 0.13 -14.73 22.88
CA ALA A 41 0.06 -14.87 24.33
C ALA A 41 0.64 -16.21 24.86
N GLN A 42 0.99 -17.17 23.98
CA GLN A 42 1.36 -18.54 24.38
C GLN A 42 2.78 -18.97 23.99
N ALA A 43 3.70 -18.06 23.68
CA ALA A 43 5.12 -18.39 23.57
C ALA A 43 5.93 -17.89 24.78
N PRO A 44 5.75 -18.46 26.00
CA PRO A 44 6.59 -18.13 27.14
C PRO A 44 8.07 -18.48 26.91
N GLN A 45 8.38 -19.32 25.91
CA GLN A 45 9.74 -19.73 25.57
C GLN A 45 10.52 -18.66 24.77
N LEU A 46 9.86 -17.90 23.89
CA LEU A 46 10.51 -16.78 23.17
C LEU A 46 10.78 -15.59 24.09
N ARG A 47 9.88 -15.32 25.04
CA ARG A 47 10.11 -14.32 26.10
C ARG A 47 11.26 -14.72 27.03
N SER A 48 11.40 -16.01 27.39
CA SER A 48 12.50 -16.45 28.26
C SER A 48 13.87 -16.43 27.56
N LEU A 49 13.91 -16.70 26.25
CA LEU A 49 15.11 -16.59 25.42
C LEU A 49 15.54 -15.14 25.21
N LEU A 50 14.60 -14.22 24.96
CA LEU A 50 14.89 -12.78 24.89
C LEU A 50 15.34 -12.20 26.24
N GLN A 51 14.76 -12.64 27.34
CA GLN A 51 15.19 -12.24 28.70
C GLN A 51 16.56 -12.84 29.08
N HIS A 52 16.91 -14.03 28.58
CA HIS A 52 18.25 -14.60 28.76
C HIS A 52 19.31 -13.89 27.91
N ALA A 53 18.99 -13.53 26.66
CA ALA A 53 19.89 -12.77 25.79
C ALA A 53 20.21 -11.37 26.37
N GLN A 54 19.24 -10.73 27.01
CA GLN A 54 19.44 -9.45 27.73
C GLN A 54 20.30 -9.59 29.00
N ARG A 55 20.30 -10.77 29.66
CA ARG A 55 21.13 -11.04 30.86
C ARG A 55 22.58 -11.42 30.53
N LEU A 56 22.84 -11.88 29.32
CA LEU A 56 24.18 -12.34 28.89
C LEU A 56 25.09 -11.22 28.35
N GLY A 57 24.63 -9.96 28.34
CA GLY A 57 25.45 -8.82 27.91
C GLY A 57 25.92 -8.89 26.45
N THR A 58 25.45 -9.88 25.68
CA THR A 58 25.73 -9.97 24.25
C THR A 58 24.79 -9.00 23.55
N SER A 59 25.26 -7.79 23.30
CA SER A 59 24.71 -6.95 22.23
C SER A 59 25.02 -7.64 20.90
N ALA A 60 24.27 -8.70 20.59
CA ALA A 60 24.12 -9.10 19.21
C ALA A 60 23.42 -7.92 18.55
N ALA A 61 24.19 -7.11 17.82
CA ALA A 61 23.60 -6.12 16.94
C ALA A 61 22.50 -6.85 16.14
N PRO A 62 21.28 -6.30 16.04
CA PRO A 62 20.28 -6.88 15.17
C PRO A 62 20.95 -7.12 13.81
N LEU A 63 20.77 -8.33 13.26
CA LEU A 63 21.26 -8.64 11.92
C LEU A 63 20.92 -7.44 11.03
N PRO A 64 21.90 -6.81 10.35
CA PRO A 64 21.57 -5.75 9.42
C PRO A 64 20.50 -6.33 8.49
N SER A 65 19.33 -5.69 8.39
CA SER A 65 18.32 -6.13 7.44
C SER A 65 18.89 -5.88 6.04
N THR A 66 19.63 -6.84 5.51
CA THR A 66 20.26 -6.77 4.18
C THR A 66 19.24 -6.95 3.06
N GLY A 67 17.95 -6.74 3.36
CA GLY A 67 16.81 -6.79 2.47
C GLY A 67 15.61 -6.05 3.09
N GLY A 68 14.68 -5.61 2.24
CA GLY A 68 13.51 -4.81 2.62
C GLY A 68 13.50 -3.42 1.97
N GLN A 69 12.37 -2.72 2.05
CA GLN A 69 12.26 -1.34 1.57
C GLN A 69 12.70 -0.37 2.67
N GLU A 70 13.51 0.63 2.30
CA GLU A 70 13.86 1.72 3.20
C GLU A 70 12.70 2.73 3.25
N TYR A 71 11.91 2.70 4.33
CA TYR A 71 10.89 3.69 4.60
C TYR A 71 10.71 3.93 6.11
N PRO A 72 10.23 5.11 6.55
CA PRO A 72 10.07 5.39 7.98
C PRO A 72 9.00 4.50 8.62
N CYS A 73 9.40 3.73 9.64
CA CYS A 73 8.47 2.94 10.46
C CYS A 73 7.59 3.82 11.36
N GLY A 74 6.39 3.33 11.68
CA GLY A 74 5.52 3.94 12.70
C GLY A 74 4.81 5.23 12.30
N THR A 75 4.76 5.58 11.01
CA THR A 75 4.10 6.82 10.54
C THR A 75 2.64 6.94 10.96
N GLY A 76 1.89 5.83 11.00
CA GLY A 76 0.49 5.84 11.46
C GLY A 76 0.33 6.24 12.94
N HIS A 77 1.24 5.80 13.81
CA HIS A 77 1.25 6.20 15.21
C HIS A 77 1.66 7.66 15.37
N ALA A 78 2.73 8.07 14.67
CA ALA A 78 3.17 9.46 14.66
C ALA A 78 2.05 10.41 14.19
N ALA A 79 1.33 10.06 13.13
CA ALA A 79 0.18 10.81 12.65
C ALA A 79 -0.94 10.91 13.68
N THR A 80 -1.23 9.81 14.41
CA THR A 80 -2.24 9.79 15.48
C THR A 80 -1.89 10.68 16.66
N VAL A 81 -0.63 10.65 17.11
CA VAL A 81 -0.16 11.54 18.18
C VAL A 81 -0.20 13.00 17.72
N TRP A 82 0.29 13.28 16.51
CA TRP A 82 0.32 14.63 15.95
C TRP A 82 -1.08 15.21 15.78
N ALA A 83 -2.01 14.48 15.17
CA ALA A 83 -3.37 14.95 14.88
C ALA A 83 -4.22 15.18 16.16
N ASN A 84 -3.90 14.48 17.26
CA ASN A 84 -4.57 14.67 18.54
C ASN A 84 -3.95 15.78 19.42
N SER A 85 -2.81 16.35 19.03
CA SER A 85 -2.23 17.49 19.75
C SER A 85 -3.19 18.68 19.76
N ALA A 86 -3.45 19.25 20.94
CA ALA A 86 -4.32 20.42 21.09
C ALA A 86 -3.83 21.62 20.23
N ALA A 87 -2.50 21.82 20.17
CA ALA A 87 -1.90 22.88 19.36
C ALA A 87 -2.12 22.65 17.86
N VAL A 88 -1.96 21.40 17.39
CA VAL A 88 -2.20 21.04 15.98
C VAL A 88 -3.67 21.22 15.63
N ARG A 89 -4.59 20.74 16.48
CA ARG A 89 -6.04 20.92 16.27
C ARG A 89 -6.42 22.38 16.20
N GLN A 90 -5.88 23.21 17.10
CA GLN A 90 -6.12 24.65 17.09
C GLN A 90 -5.60 25.31 15.80
N ALA A 91 -4.37 24.96 15.38
CA ALA A 91 -3.77 25.48 14.16
C ALA A 91 -4.55 25.09 12.89
N LEU A 92 -5.14 23.89 12.87
CA LEU A 92 -5.97 23.39 11.77
C LEU A 92 -7.46 23.79 11.90
N HIS A 93 -7.81 24.62 12.90
CA HIS A 93 -9.19 25.04 13.20
C HIS A 93 -10.15 23.87 13.46
N VAL A 94 -9.64 22.74 13.96
CA VAL A 94 -10.42 21.59 14.39
C VAL A 94 -10.91 21.82 15.82
N ARG A 95 -12.19 21.54 16.08
CA ARG A 95 -12.77 21.70 17.43
C ARG A 95 -12.04 20.80 18.45
N PRO A 96 -12.03 21.14 19.75
CA PRO A 96 -11.46 20.29 20.78
C PRO A 96 -12.06 18.87 20.75
N GLU A 97 -11.30 17.87 21.22
CA GLU A 97 -11.74 16.47 21.25
C GLU A 97 -13.10 16.29 21.94
N ALA A 98 -13.35 17.05 23.02
CA ALA A 98 -14.61 17.05 23.76
C ALA A 98 -15.85 17.34 22.89
N PHE A 99 -15.71 18.09 21.79
CA PHE A 99 -16.83 18.31 20.86
C PHE A 99 -17.23 17.02 20.12
N TYR A 100 -16.28 16.15 19.81
CA TYR A 100 -16.51 14.91 19.08
C TYR A 100 -16.75 13.71 20.01
N GLY A 101 -16.44 13.85 21.31
CA GLY A 101 -16.60 12.80 22.31
C GLY A 101 -15.65 11.61 22.14
N ARG A 102 -14.62 11.74 21.29
CA ARG A 102 -13.60 10.71 21.03
C ARG A 102 -12.35 11.32 20.39
N PRO A 103 -11.16 10.70 20.58
CA PRO A 103 -9.94 11.11 19.89
C PRO A 103 -10.04 10.84 18.39
N TRP A 104 -9.22 11.56 17.63
CA TRP A 104 -9.00 11.24 16.23
C TRP A 104 -8.26 9.90 16.11
N SER A 105 -8.66 9.08 15.14
CA SER A 105 -7.95 7.84 14.81
C SER A 105 -7.73 7.73 13.32
N LEU A 106 -6.62 7.10 12.93
CA LEU A 106 -6.31 6.80 11.53
C LEU A 106 -7.31 5.79 10.93
N GLN A 107 -7.88 4.91 11.76
CA GLN A 107 -8.84 3.88 11.37
C GLN A 107 -10.29 4.40 11.39
N ALA A 108 -10.57 5.46 10.65
CA ALA A 108 -11.88 6.14 10.65
C ALA A 108 -13.05 5.29 10.08
N GLY A 109 -12.76 4.13 9.48
CA GLY A 109 -13.76 3.19 8.96
C GLY A 109 -14.29 2.18 10.00
N ALA A 110 -13.72 2.13 11.20
CA ALA A 110 -14.17 1.21 12.25
C ALA A 110 -15.62 1.53 12.64
N GLY A 111 -16.56 0.69 12.18
CA GLY A 111 -18.00 0.85 12.42
C GLY A 111 -18.79 1.50 11.27
N MET A 112 -18.19 1.73 10.11
CA MET A 112 -18.94 2.11 8.92
C MET A 112 -19.84 0.95 8.47
N GLN A 113 -21.15 1.19 8.40
CA GLN A 113 -22.08 0.26 7.76
C GLN A 113 -22.11 0.58 6.27
N TYR A 114 -21.51 -0.29 5.48
CA TYR A 114 -21.41 -0.12 4.03
C TYR A 114 -22.04 -1.32 3.33
N THR A 115 -22.99 -1.06 2.43
CA THR A 115 -23.57 -2.07 1.55
C THR A 115 -22.77 -2.12 0.27
N THR A 116 -22.27 -3.30 -0.09
CA THR A 116 -21.51 -3.49 -1.33
C THR A 116 -22.44 -3.62 -2.54
N TYR A 117 -21.98 -3.11 -3.68
CA TYR A 117 -22.63 -3.24 -4.98
C TYR A 117 -21.73 -4.08 -5.89
N THR A 118 -22.31 -5.03 -6.62
CA THR A 118 -21.56 -6.00 -7.44
C THR A 118 -20.86 -5.39 -8.63
N GLY A 119 -21.41 -4.33 -9.24
CA GLY A 119 -20.74 -3.60 -10.32
C GLY A 119 -19.59 -2.71 -9.84
N ALA A 120 -19.53 -2.41 -8.54
CA ALA A 120 -18.54 -1.54 -7.92
C ALA A 120 -18.25 -0.29 -8.77
N SER A 121 -16.99 0.15 -8.84
CA SER A 121 -16.59 1.26 -9.71
C SER A 121 -16.45 0.87 -11.19
N TYR A 122 -16.57 -0.42 -11.55
CA TYR A 122 -16.35 -0.89 -12.93
C TYR A 122 -17.28 -0.19 -13.92
N ASP A 123 -18.56 -0.10 -13.57
CA ASP A 123 -19.60 0.47 -14.43
C ASP A 123 -19.44 1.99 -14.62
N LEU A 124 -18.62 2.66 -13.79
CA LEU A 124 -18.39 4.10 -13.88
C LEU A 124 -17.33 4.47 -14.92
N TYR A 125 -16.31 3.63 -15.12
CA TYR A 125 -15.16 3.98 -15.95
C TYR A 125 -15.49 4.29 -17.41
N PRO A 126 -16.38 3.54 -18.10
CA PRO A 126 -16.78 3.90 -19.47
C PRO A 126 -17.37 5.30 -19.59
N GLY A 127 -18.13 5.75 -18.58
CA GLY A 127 -18.70 7.10 -18.55
C GLY A 127 -17.65 8.17 -18.22
N LEU A 128 -16.75 7.89 -17.28
CA LEU A 128 -15.65 8.81 -16.93
C LEU A 128 -14.69 9.03 -18.11
N LEU A 129 -14.33 7.97 -18.82
CA LEU A 129 -13.41 8.00 -19.97
C LEU A 129 -13.96 8.76 -21.19
N GLN A 130 -15.23 9.18 -21.18
CA GLN A 130 -15.78 10.09 -22.18
C GLN A 130 -15.43 11.57 -21.89
N HIS A 131 -14.91 11.86 -20.71
CA HIS A 131 -14.74 13.23 -20.21
C HIS A 131 -13.39 13.54 -19.59
N ILE A 132 -12.67 12.52 -19.09
CA ILE A 132 -11.39 12.70 -18.39
C ILE A 132 -10.40 11.58 -18.72
N ASP A 133 -9.12 11.92 -18.64
CA ASP A 133 -8.05 10.93 -18.56
C ASP A 133 -8.11 10.18 -17.23
N VAL A 134 -7.88 8.87 -17.26
CA VAL A 134 -7.91 8.01 -16.08
C VAL A 134 -6.55 7.32 -15.92
N LEU A 135 -5.97 7.47 -14.73
CA LEU A 135 -4.79 6.73 -14.30
C LEU A 135 -5.17 5.78 -13.17
N ILE A 136 -4.86 4.50 -13.36
CA ILE A 136 -4.95 3.47 -12.33
C ILE A 136 -3.54 2.99 -12.04
N TYR A 137 -3.13 3.05 -10.78
CA TYR A 137 -1.78 2.65 -10.40
C TYR A 137 -1.77 1.72 -9.19
N ASN A 138 -0.79 0.82 -9.16
CA ASN A 138 -0.61 -0.17 -8.12
C ASN A 138 0.84 -0.27 -7.68
N GLY A 139 1.06 -0.53 -6.40
CA GLY A 139 2.33 -1.07 -5.94
C GLY A 139 2.44 -2.55 -6.32
N ASP A 140 3.59 -2.98 -6.84
CA ASP A 140 3.77 -4.36 -7.31
C ASP A 140 3.99 -5.38 -6.17
N VAL A 141 4.12 -4.90 -4.92
CA VAL A 141 4.31 -5.74 -3.72
C VAL A 141 3.17 -5.65 -2.71
N ASP A 142 2.05 -5.04 -3.13
CA ASP A 142 0.80 -5.10 -2.40
C ASP A 142 0.11 -6.46 -2.62
N ALA A 143 -0.07 -7.22 -1.55
CA ALA A 143 -0.80 -8.49 -1.60
C ALA A 143 -2.28 -8.33 -1.19
N CYS A 144 -2.68 -7.18 -0.65
CA CYS A 144 -4.06 -6.91 -0.25
C CYS A 144 -4.93 -6.61 -1.49
N VAL A 145 -4.41 -5.77 -2.38
CA VAL A 145 -5.04 -5.42 -3.67
C VAL A 145 -3.98 -5.58 -4.78
N PRO A 146 -3.73 -6.82 -5.21
CA PRO A 146 -2.61 -7.14 -6.08
C PRO A 146 -2.75 -6.49 -7.46
N TYR A 147 -1.62 -6.01 -7.99
CA TYR A 147 -1.60 -5.34 -9.28
C TYR A 147 -2.09 -6.24 -10.42
N SER A 148 -1.89 -7.55 -10.32
CA SER A 148 -2.28 -8.51 -11.37
C SER A 148 -3.79 -8.51 -11.59
N SER A 149 -4.58 -8.56 -10.52
CA SER A 149 -6.04 -8.49 -10.61
C SER A 149 -6.52 -7.17 -11.19
N ASN A 150 -5.87 -6.06 -10.82
CA ASN A 150 -6.19 -4.75 -11.39
C ASN A 150 -5.76 -4.61 -12.86
N ALA A 151 -4.65 -5.23 -13.25
CA ALA A 151 -4.18 -5.27 -14.63
C ALA A 151 -5.17 -6.03 -15.53
N ASP A 152 -5.57 -7.23 -15.09
CA ASP A 152 -6.56 -8.06 -15.79
C ASP A 152 -7.90 -7.31 -15.94
N TRP A 153 -8.32 -6.62 -14.87
CA TRP A 153 -9.53 -5.82 -14.87
C TRP A 153 -9.47 -4.63 -15.83
N VAL A 154 -8.35 -3.89 -15.88
CA VAL A 154 -8.15 -2.78 -16.84
C VAL A 154 -8.18 -3.32 -18.27
N ASP A 155 -7.48 -4.43 -18.51
CA ASP A 155 -7.39 -5.02 -19.85
C ASP A 155 -8.76 -5.52 -20.33
N ALA A 156 -9.51 -6.20 -19.46
CA ALA A 156 -10.88 -6.63 -19.75
C ALA A 156 -11.80 -5.44 -20.09
N LEU A 157 -11.71 -4.34 -19.34
CA LEU A 157 -12.45 -3.12 -19.63
C LEU A 157 -12.09 -2.56 -21.01
N ALA A 158 -10.80 -2.44 -21.30
CA ALA A 158 -10.33 -1.92 -22.58
C ALA A 158 -10.79 -2.79 -23.75
N GLN A 159 -10.73 -4.11 -23.62
CA GLN A 159 -11.24 -5.05 -24.62
C GLN A 159 -12.76 -4.91 -24.82
N GLN A 160 -13.54 -4.85 -23.73
CA GLN A 160 -14.99 -4.72 -23.79
C GLN A 160 -15.43 -3.43 -24.49
N GLN A 161 -14.71 -2.33 -24.27
CA GLN A 161 -15.01 -1.03 -24.85
C GLN A 161 -14.35 -0.79 -26.22
N GLY A 162 -13.51 -1.73 -26.69
CA GLY A 162 -12.77 -1.58 -27.96
C GLY A 162 -11.70 -0.48 -27.93
N TYR A 163 -11.13 -0.18 -26.76
CA TYR A 163 -10.06 0.81 -26.62
C TYR A 163 -8.76 0.30 -27.24
N ALA A 164 -8.14 1.12 -28.09
CA ALA A 164 -6.91 0.73 -28.77
C ALA A 164 -5.72 0.82 -27.80
N GLN A 165 -4.96 -0.25 -27.63
CA GLN A 165 -3.70 -0.20 -26.90
C GLN A 165 -2.66 0.59 -27.72
N VAL A 166 -2.43 1.84 -27.33
CA VAL A 166 -1.50 2.75 -28.03
C VAL A 166 -0.08 2.63 -27.50
N GLN A 167 0.09 2.17 -26.26
CA GLN A 167 1.39 1.80 -25.72
C GLN A 167 1.27 0.46 -25.00
N PRO A 168 1.92 -0.61 -25.50
CA PRO A 168 1.89 -1.91 -24.86
C PRO A 168 2.66 -1.88 -23.54
N TRP A 169 2.45 -2.93 -22.73
CA TRP A 169 3.14 -3.13 -21.47
C TRP A 169 4.66 -2.95 -21.62
N ARG A 170 5.18 -1.88 -21.00
CA ARG A 170 6.58 -1.49 -21.14
C ARG A 170 7.10 -0.88 -19.84
N PRO A 171 8.41 -0.98 -19.57
CA PRO A 171 8.97 -0.33 -18.40
C PRO A 171 8.84 1.19 -18.52
N TRP A 172 8.51 1.84 -17.40
CA TRP A 172 8.72 3.27 -17.23
C TRP A 172 9.93 3.49 -16.32
N ARG A 173 10.57 4.65 -16.47
CA ARG A 173 11.86 4.91 -15.82
C ARG A 173 11.84 6.14 -14.94
N LEU A 174 12.46 6.00 -13.78
CA LEU A 174 12.94 7.11 -12.98
C LEU A 174 14.44 7.24 -13.27
N ARG A 175 14.84 8.34 -13.92
CA ARG A 175 16.21 8.49 -14.44
C ARG A 175 16.56 7.29 -15.34
N THR A 176 17.62 6.56 -15.02
CA THR A 176 18.09 5.39 -15.76
C THR A 176 17.54 4.05 -15.26
N VAL A 177 16.82 4.02 -14.12
CA VAL A 177 16.35 2.76 -13.52
C VAL A 177 14.87 2.50 -13.82
N PRO A 178 14.49 1.24 -14.11
CA PRO A 178 13.08 0.85 -14.18
C PRO A 178 12.38 1.15 -12.85
N ALA A 179 11.30 1.92 -12.91
CA ALA A 179 10.50 2.28 -11.74
C ALA A 179 9.14 1.56 -11.70
N GLY A 180 8.86 0.75 -12.72
CA GLY A 180 7.68 -0.10 -12.85
C GLY A 180 7.31 -0.27 -14.33
N TYR A 181 6.06 -0.62 -14.61
CA TYR A 181 5.55 -0.83 -15.96
C TYR A 181 4.30 -0.01 -16.22
N VAL A 182 4.04 0.30 -17.49
CA VAL A 182 2.89 1.07 -17.93
C VAL A 182 2.30 0.48 -19.20
N THR A 183 0.98 0.51 -19.30
CA THR A 183 0.21 0.29 -20.54
C THR A 183 -0.74 1.47 -20.72
N ILE A 184 -0.97 1.91 -21.96
CA ILE A 184 -1.84 3.04 -22.27
C ILE A 184 -2.81 2.63 -23.38
N TYR A 185 -4.09 2.85 -23.12
CA TYR A 185 -5.17 2.65 -24.07
C TYR A 185 -5.77 4.00 -24.46
N ALA A 186 -6.10 4.17 -25.74
CA ALA A 186 -6.86 5.30 -26.24
C ALA A 186 -8.36 5.01 -26.09
N ALA A 187 -9.03 5.83 -25.29
CA ALA A 187 -10.47 5.79 -25.04
C ALA A 187 -11.10 7.06 -25.65
N ALA A 188 -11.44 6.99 -26.95
CA ALA A 188 -11.91 8.14 -27.73
C ALA A 188 -10.97 9.36 -27.64
N ALA A 189 -11.37 10.44 -26.98
CA ALA A 189 -10.59 11.66 -26.81
C ALA A 189 -9.69 11.66 -25.55
N HIS A 190 -9.74 10.60 -24.75
CA HIS A 190 -9.03 10.46 -23.48
C HIS A 190 -8.18 9.19 -23.43
N THR A 191 -7.45 9.02 -22.34
CA THR A 191 -6.55 7.90 -22.11
C THR A 191 -6.94 7.12 -20.86
N LEU A 192 -6.87 5.80 -20.97
CA LEU A 192 -6.86 4.88 -19.84
C LEU A 192 -5.42 4.39 -19.66
N THR A 193 -4.79 4.79 -18.56
CA THR A 193 -3.42 4.40 -18.23
C THR A 193 -3.42 3.47 -17.04
N PHE A 194 -2.75 2.33 -17.17
CA PHE A 194 -2.45 1.45 -16.03
C PHE A 194 -0.95 1.39 -15.78
N LEU A 195 -0.54 1.58 -14.52
CA LEU A 195 0.85 1.72 -14.12
C LEU A 195 1.16 0.93 -12.84
N THR A 196 2.25 0.18 -12.84
CA THR A 196 2.80 -0.41 -11.61
C THR A 196 3.95 0.43 -11.09
N VAL A 197 4.15 0.44 -9.78
CA VAL A 197 5.33 1.03 -9.13
C VAL A 197 6.12 -0.10 -8.50
N LYS A 198 7.34 -0.28 -9.03
CA LYS A 198 8.25 -1.32 -8.59
C LYS A 198 8.61 -1.13 -7.11
N GLU A 199 8.70 -2.24 -6.38
CA GLU A 199 9.01 -2.28 -4.95
C GLU A 199 8.16 -1.29 -4.17
N SER A 200 6.85 -1.30 -4.40
CA SER A 200 5.94 -0.47 -3.63
C SER A 200 4.77 -1.29 -3.12
N GLY A 201 4.41 -1.10 -1.84
CA GLY A 201 3.20 -1.67 -1.28
C GLY A 201 1.95 -0.84 -1.60
N HIS A 202 0.88 -1.11 -0.85
CA HIS A 202 -0.47 -0.55 -0.98
C HIS A 202 -0.48 0.99 -0.99
N MET A 203 0.26 1.61 -0.06
CA MET A 203 0.41 3.05 0.02
C MET A 203 1.59 3.53 -0.82
N VAL A 204 1.44 3.56 -2.14
CA VAL A 204 2.55 3.84 -3.06
C VAL A 204 3.40 5.08 -2.71
N PRO A 205 2.80 6.24 -2.40
CA PRO A 205 3.59 7.43 -2.02
C PRO A 205 4.37 7.29 -0.71
N GLN A 206 3.94 6.41 0.21
CA GLN A 206 4.64 6.14 1.46
C GLN A 206 5.92 5.33 1.22
N TYR A 207 5.84 4.31 0.37
CA TYR A 207 6.92 3.36 0.16
C TYR A 207 7.90 3.79 -0.93
N GLN A 208 7.41 4.49 -1.96
CA GLN A 208 8.22 4.93 -3.10
C GLN A 208 7.92 6.39 -3.47
N PRO A 209 8.22 7.38 -2.59
CA PRO A 209 7.82 8.78 -2.77
C PRO A 209 8.38 9.43 -4.03
N GLU A 210 9.65 9.21 -4.38
CA GLU A 210 10.26 9.81 -5.60
C GLU A 210 9.61 9.22 -6.87
N ARG A 211 9.39 7.90 -6.90
CA ARG A 211 8.69 7.22 -8.01
C ARG A 211 7.26 7.74 -8.12
N ALA A 212 6.56 7.87 -6.99
CA ALA A 212 5.18 8.35 -6.92
C ALA A 212 5.04 9.78 -7.46
N PHE A 213 5.85 10.69 -6.95
CA PHE A 213 5.87 12.08 -7.40
C PHE A 213 6.18 12.19 -8.90
N THR A 214 7.12 11.37 -9.39
CA THR A 214 7.55 11.41 -10.79
C THR A 214 6.46 10.97 -11.75
N PHE A 215 5.80 9.82 -11.52
CA PHE A 215 4.73 9.38 -12.42
C PHE A 215 3.54 10.35 -12.36
N PHE A 216 3.20 10.84 -11.16
CA PHE A 216 2.06 11.73 -10.97
C PHE A 216 2.27 13.07 -11.69
N SER A 217 3.45 13.67 -11.52
CA SER A 217 3.79 14.93 -12.20
C SER A 217 3.78 14.75 -13.72
N ARG A 218 4.36 13.66 -14.23
CA ARG A 218 4.35 13.38 -15.68
C ARG A 218 2.94 13.19 -16.22
N TRP A 219 2.08 12.47 -15.49
CA TRP A 219 0.71 12.27 -15.90
C TRP A 219 -0.07 13.59 -15.97
N LEU A 220 0.03 14.44 -14.93
CA LEU A 220 -0.62 15.76 -14.92
C LEU A 220 -0.13 16.68 -16.04
N GLU A 221 1.15 16.60 -16.38
CA GLU A 221 1.78 17.42 -17.43
C GLU A 221 1.63 16.82 -18.84
N GLY A 222 0.99 15.66 -19.00
CA GLY A 222 0.90 14.95 -20.27
C GLY A 222 2.27 14.50 -20.83
N LYS A 223 3.28 14.36 -19.97
CA LYS A 223 4.63 13.96 -20.36
C LYS A 223 4.76 12.43 -20.46
N PRO A 224 5.62 11.93 -21.35
CA PRO A 224 5.89 10.50 -21.43
C PRO A 224 6.42 9.92 -20.11
N PHE A 225 6.03 8.69 -19.78
CA PHE A 225 6.60 7.93 -18.66
C PHE A 225 8.04 7.43 -18.89
N ILE A 226 8.67 7.84 -19.98
CA ILE A 226 10.10 7.64 -20.25
C ILE A 226 10.79 8.92 -19.79
N GLY A 227 11.61 8.84 -18.73
CA GLY A 227 12.48 9.95 -18.38
C GLY A 227 13.57 10.14 -19.44
N PRO A 228 14.18 11.35 -19.55
CA PRO A 228 15.51 11.44 -20.13
C PRO A 228 16.51 10.54 -19.38
#